data_AF-A0A6J6MWI7-F1
#
_entry.id   AF-A0A6J6MWI7-F1
#
_cell.length_a   1.000
_cell.length_b   1.000
_cell.length_c   1.000
_cell.angle_alpha   90.00
_cell.angle_beta   90.00
_cell.angle_gamma   90.00
#
_symmetry.space_group_name_H-M   'P 1'
#
loop_
_entity.id
_entity.type
_entity.pdbx_description
1 polymer ?
#
loop_
_entity_poly.entity_id
_entity_poly.type
_entity_poly.pdbx_seq_one_letter_code
_entity_poly.pdbx_strand_id
1 'polypeptide(L)'
;MAIALAGGAGRAVCLTNTDYHLDAPGETFAGRDIFGPVAAHLCNGIDLSELGELIDPALLLPGVVPLPREENGSLHGEVTWVDRFGNCQLNVGPDEVTNFGEVVRVEIGSLLSGASASREPVVRALKIVQSYDQIGSGLGLVVDSYGMLSLCVDRGSAANELQIGQGDLIVLSAPTDSPSQDSASVTTSVKISPTR
;
A
#
# COMPACT_ATOMS: atom_id res chain seq x y z
N MET A 1 -7.91 10.96 4.68
CA MET A 1 -7.69 11.85 3.51
C MET A 1 -8.96 12.16 2.72
N ALA A 2 -9.92 11.24 2.59
CA ALA A 2 -11.18 11.51 1.86
C ALA A 2 -11.86 12.82 2.30
N ILE A 3 -11.91 13.10 3.61
CA ILE A 3 -12.51 14.34 4.15
C ILE A 3 -11.72 15.58 3.70
N ALA A 4 -10.39 15.57 3.79
CA ALA A 4 -9.56 16.70 3.35
C ALA A 4 -9.65 16.92 1.83
N LEU A 5 -9.62 15.84 1.05
CA LEU A 5 -9.77 15.89 -0.41
C LEU A 5 -11.18 16.35 -0.83
N ALA A 6 -12.20 16.11 0.01
CA ALA A 6 -13.56 16.59 -0.19
C ALA A 6 -13.81 18.03 0.30
N GLY A 7 -12.75 18.77 0.66
CA GLY A 7 -12.85 20.18 1.11
C GLY A 7 -12.87 20.38 2.63
N GLY A 8 -12.62 19.32 3.41
CA GLY A 8 -12.61 19.34 4.87
C GLY A 8 -13.97 19.02 5.50
N ALA A 9 -13.99 18.83 6.82
CA ALA A 9 -15.21 18.63 7.58
C ALA A 9 -15.82 19.99 7.96
N GLY A 10 -17.08 20.23 7.57
CA GLY A 10 -17.80 21.45 7.96
C GLY A 10 -18.37 21.42 9.38
N ARG A 11 -18.61 20.22 9.94
CA ARG A 11 -19.05 19.99 11.32
C ARG A 11 -18.40 18.72 11.86
N ALA A 12 -18.14 18.68 13.16
CA ALA A 12 -17.65 17.50 13.85
C ALA A 12 -18.24 17.44 15.27
N VAL A 13 -18.48 16.22 15.75
CA VAL A 13 -18.98 15.95 17.12
C VAL A 13 -18.21 14.79 17.74
N CYS A 14 -18.04 14.83 19.05
CA CYS A 14 -17.70 13.69 19.87
C CYS A 14 -18.99 12.91 20.17
N LEU A 15 -18.99 11.59 19.95
CA LEU A 15 -20.16 10.73 20.17
C LEU A 15 -20.35 10.43 21.65
N THR A 16 -20.79 11.44 22.41
CA THR A 16 -20.97 11.38 23.87
C THR A 16 -22.40 11.11 24.29
N ASN A 17 -23.38 11.23 23.38
CA ASN A 17 -24.77 10.97 23.71
C ASN A 17 -25.08 9.47 23.63
N THR A 18 -25.07 8.81 24.78
CA THR A 18 -25.27 7.37 24.91
C THR A 18 -26.67 6.88 24.55
N ASP A 19 -27.66 7.77 24.44
CA ASP A 19 -29.03 7.39 24.03
C ASP A 19 -29.07 6.83 22.59
N TYR A 20 -28.04 7.13 21.80
CA TYR A 20 -27.85 6.64 20.43
C TYR A 20 -26.85 5.47 20.33
N HIS A 21 -26.41 4.91 21.47
CA HIS A 21 -25.51 3.77 21.53
C HIS A 21 -26.27 2.49 21.89
N LEU A 22 -25.66 1.33 21.64
CA LEU A 22 -26.14 0.06 22.19
C LEU A 22 -25.53 -0.17 23.56
N ASP A 23 -26.37 -0.56 24.53
CA ASP A 23 -25.90 -1.07 25.81
C ASP A 23 -25.05 -2.33 25.58
N ALA A 24 -23.79 -2.25 25.99
CA ALA A 24 -22.85 -3.35 25.88
C ALA A 24 -22.11 -3.57 27.20
N PRO A 25 -21.80 -4.83 27.56
CA PRO A 25 -21.11 -5.13 28.82
C PRO A 25 -19.61 -4.76 28.81
N GLY A 26 -19.05 -4.27 27.69
CA GLY A 26 -17.65 -3.90 27.58
C GLY A 26 -17.36 -2.97 26.41
N GLU A 27 -16.14 -2.40 26.38
CA GLU A 27 -15.79 -1.26 25.53
C GLU A 27 -14.96 -1.62 24.28
N THR A 28 -14.68 -2.91 24.05
CA THR A 28 -13.70 -3.34 23.03
C THR A 28 -14.24 -3.34 21.60
N PHE A 29 -15.54 -3.09 21.39
CA PHE A 29 -16.15 -3.12 20.06
C PHE A 29 -17.03 -1.90 19.76
N ALA A 30 -16.46 -0.70 19.88
CA ALA A 30 -17.11 0.57 19.52
C ALA A 30 -17.72 0.58 18.10
N GLY A 31 -17.19 -0.19 17.15
CA GLY A 31 -17.79 -0.34 15.82
C GLY A 31 -19.23 -0.86 15.84
N ARG A 32 -19.50 -1.88 16.67
CA ARG A 32 -20.83 -2.45 16.85
C ARG A 32 -21.67 -1.59 17.79
N ASP A 33 -21.07 -1.12 18.88
CA ASP A 33 -21.81 -0.56 20.03
C ASP A 33 -22.06 0.96 19.90
N ILE A 34 -21.22 1.68 19.17
CA ILE A 34 -21.29 3.14 19.02
C ILE A 34 -21.45 3.53 17.54
N PHE A 35 -20.48 3.18 16.69
CA PHE A 35 -20.42 3.72 15.32
C PHE A 35 -21.57 3.22 14.44
N GLY A 36 -21.91 1.93 14.51
CA GLY A 36 -23.04 1.36 13.75
C GLY A 36 -24.39 2.01 14.08
N PRO A 37 -24.80 2.03 15.36
CA PRO A 37 -26.04 2.68 15.81
C PRO A 37 -26.10 4.18 15.47
N VAL A 38 -25.02 4.93 15.75
CA VAL A 38 -24.93 6.36 15.42
C VAL A 38 -25.10 6.59 13.91
N ALA A 39 -24.46 5.78 13.06
CA ALA A 39 -24.62 5.86 11.61
C ALA A 39 -26.09 5.60 11.19
N ALA A 40 -26.76 4.62 11.82
CA ALA A 40 -28.16 4.34 11.55
C ALA A 40 -29.07 5.51 11.94
N HIS A 41 -28.84 6.16 13.08
CA HIS A 41 -29.58 7.36 13.49
C HIS A 41 -29.37 8.55 12.54
N LEU A 42 -28.12 8.79 12.11
CA LEU A 42 -27.81 9.80 11.10
C LEU A 42 -28.57 9.55 9.79
N CYS A 43 -28.59 8.31 9.30
CA CYS A 43 -29.34 7.95 8.09
C CYS A 43 -30.85 8.13 8.24
N ASN A 44 -31.39 8.04 9.46
CA ASN A 44 -32.80 8.30 9.76
C ASN A 44 -33.12 9.80 9.97
N GLY A 45 -32.14 10.69 9.77
CA GLY A 45 -32.35 12.14 9.78
C GLY A 45 -32.13 12.82 11.13
N ILE A 46 -31.54 12.14 12.11
CA ILE A 46 -31.04 12.80 13.33
C ILE A 46 -29.93 13.77 12.94
N ASP A 47 -29.99 15.01 13.42
CA ASP A 47 -28.93 15.98 13.14
C ASP A 47 -27.64 15.59 13.88
N LEU A 48 -26.50 15.88 13.25
CA LEU A 48 -25.18 15.58 13.79
C LEU A 48 -24.99 16.15 15.20
N SER A 49 -25.52 17.34 15.51
CA SER A 49 -25.36 17.98 16.83
C SER A 49 -26.07 17.26 17.97
N GLU A 50 -27.04 16.38 17.68
CA GLU A 50 -27.78 15.64 18.71
C GLU A 50 -26.97 14.44 19.24
N LEU A 51 -25.96 14.00 18.49
CA LEU A 51 -25.20 12.78 18.77
C LEU A 51 -24.08 12.99 19.80
N GLY A 52 -23.86 14.24 20.23
CA GLY A 52 -22.96 14.57 21.32
C GLY A 52 -22.33 15.94 21.17
N GLU A 53 -21.17 16.13 21.81
CA GLU A 53 -20.51 17.43 21.93
C GLU A 53 -19.91 17.89 20.61
N LEU A 54 -20.25 19.11 20.17
CA LEU A 54 -19.62 19.73 19.01
C LEU A 54 -18.14 20.00 19.27
N ILE A 55 -17.30 19.63 18.31
CA ILE A 55 -15.86 19.91 18.34
C ILE A 55 -15.48 20.72 17.10
N ASP A 56 -14.44 21.54 17.25
CA ASP A 56 -13.87 22.27 16.12
C ASP A 56 -13.22 21.26 15.15
N PRO A 57 -13.68 21.16 13.89
CA PRO A 57 -13.09 20.27 12.90
C PRO A 57 -11.59 20.50 12.67
N ALA A 58 -11.08 21.71 12.95
CA ALA A 58 -9.66 22.02 12.83
C ALA A 58 -8.79 21.28 13.86
N LEU A 59 -9.38 20.75 14.94
CA LEU A 59 -8.70 19.94 15.95
C LEU A 59 -8.56 18.47 15.53
N LEU A 60 -9.25 18.04 14.46
CA LEU A 60 -9.11 16.69 13.93
C LEU A 60 -7.72 16.53 13.32
N LEU A 61 -6.92 15.65 13.91
CA LEU A 61 -5.61 15.30 13.36
C LEU A 61 -5.78 14.55 12.03
N PRO A 62 -5.29 15.09 10.91
CA PRO A 62 -5.32 14.36 9.66
C PRO A 62 -4.41 13.13 9.78
N GLY A 63 -4.88 11.99 9.28
CA GLY A 63 -4.01 10.83 9.10
C GLY A 63 -2.83 11.21 8.19
N VAL A 64 -1.61 10.94 8.64
CA VAL A 64 -0.39 11.16 7.84
C VAL A 64 -0.35 10.07 6.78
N VAL A 65 -0.44 10.46 5.51
CA VAL A 65 -0.17 9.55 4.40
C VAL A 65 1.24 9.88 3.89
N PRO A 66 2.17 8.92 3.94
CA PRO A 66 3.50 9.13 3.42
C PRO A 66 3.41 9.32 1.90
N LEU A 67 3.93 10.44 1.43
CA LEU A 67 4.07 10.70 0.00
C LEU A 67 5.40 10.13 -0.49
N PRO A 68 5.45 9.57 -1.70
CA PRO A 68 6.70 9.16 -2.29
C PRO A 68 7.60 10.38 -2.52
N ARG A 69 8.91 10.15 -2.50
CA ARG A 69 9.92 11.22 -2.63
C ARG A 69 10.81 10.95 -3.82
N GLU A 70 10.95 11.93 -4.69
CA GLU A 70 11.92 11.85 -5.78
C GLU A 70 13.30 12.30 -5.30
N GLU A 71 14.31 11.45 -5.51
CA GLU A 71 15.69 11.73 -5.15
C GLU A 71 16.63 11.13 -6.21
N ASN A 72 17.55 11.94 -6.75
CA ASN A 72 18.58 11.52 -7.71
C ASN A 72 18.06 10.74 -8.93
N GLY A 73 16.86 11.06 -9.43
CA GLY A 73 16.25 10.37 -10.58
C GLY A 73 15.62 9.02 -10.24
N SER A 74 15.42 8.75 -8.95
CA SER A 74 14.69 7.59 -8.43
C SER A 74 13.54 8.05 -7.54
N LEU A 75 12.49 7.25 -7.47
CA LEU A 75 11.30 7.49 -6.67
C LEU A 75 11.31 6.56 -5.47
N HIS A 76 11.41 7.13 -4.28
CA HIS A 76 11.39 6.43 -3.01
C HIS A 76 9.95 6.38 -2.50
N GLY A 77 9.36 5.18 -2.58
CA GLY A 77 8.06 4.88 -1.99
C GLY A 77 8.19 3.92 -0.80
N GLU A 78 7.04 3.55 -0.27
CA GLU A 78 6.91 2.55 0.78
C GLU A 78 5.66 1.70 0.59
N VAL A 79 5.66 0.52 1.22
CA VAL A 79 4.48 -0.34 1.29
C VAL A 79 3.47 0.26 2.26
N THR A 80 2.32 0.73 1.76
CA THR A 80 1.25 1.32 2.58
C THR A 80 0.41 0.28 3.29
N TRP A 81 0.23 -0.89 2.66
CA TRP A 81 -0.62 -1.98 3.15
C TRP A 81 -0.27 -3.30 2.43
N VAL A 82 -0.46 -4.42 3.12
CA VAL A 82 -0.40 -5.78 2.54
C VAL A 82 -1.78 -6.42 2.57
N ASP A 83 -2.32 -6.77 1.41
CA ASP A 83 -3.64 -7.39 1.32
C ASP A 83 -3.65 -8.85 1.79
N ARG A 84 -4.86 -9.43 1.86
CA ARG A 84 -5.05 -10.81 2.32
C ARG A 84 -4.38 -11.87 1.41
N PHE A 85 -4.06 -11.52 0.17
CA PHE A 85 -3.37 -12.40 -0.78
C PHE A 85 -1.85 -12.24 -0.69
N GLY A 86 -1.38 -11.18 -0.04
CA GLY A 86 0.02 -10.84 0.11
C GLY A 86 0.54 -9.89 -0.97
N ASN A 87 -0.34 -9.18 -1.67
CA ASN A 87 0.07 -8.09 -2.55
C ASN A 87 0.44 -6.86 -1.71
N CYS A 88 1.54 -6.20 -2.05
CA CYS A 88 2.05 -5.06 -1.29
C CYS A 88 1.72 -3.77 -2.05
N GLN A 89 0.67 -3.05 -1.63
CA GLN A 89 0.33 -1.74 -2.20
C GLN A 89 1.43 -0.74 -1.83
N LEU A 90 1.84 0.08 -2.81
CA LEU A 90 2.78 1.17 -2.64
C LEU A 90 2.03 2.50 -2.52
N ASN A 91 2.69 3.51 -1.95
CA ASN A 91 2.23 4.90 -2.03
C ASN A 91 2.56 5.60 -3.37
N VAL A 92 2.82 4.82 -4.43
CA VAL A 92 3.22 5.32 -5.75
C VAL A 92 2.15 5.01 -6.78
N GLY A 93 1.68 6.02 -7.51
CA GLY A 93 0.76 5.88 -8.64
C GLY A 93 1.49 5.62 -9.97
N PRO A 94 0.79 5.10 -11.00
CA PRO A 94 1.38 4.82 -12.31
C PRO A 94 1.90 6.09 -13.01
N ASP A 95 1.23 7.24 -12.83
CA ASP A 95 1.63 8.51 -13.45
C ASP A 95 3.02 8.98 -12.98
N GLU A 96 3.38 8.67 -11.72
CA GLU A 96 4.65 9.08 -11.08
C GLU A 96 5.87 8.34 -11.63
N VAL A 97 5.66 7.24 -12.35
CA VAL A 97 6.74 6.41 -12.94
C VAL A 97 6.71 6.39 -14.47
N THR A 98 5.90 7.24 -15.10
CA THR A 98 5.75 7.30 -16.57
C THR A 98 7.10 7.52 -17.28
N ASN A 99 7.98 8.31 -16.68
CA ASN A 99 9.32 8.60 -17.20
C ASN A 99 10.30 7.41 -17.13
N PHE A 100 9.99 6.36 -16.35
CA PHE A 100 10.82 5.15 -16.24
C PHE A 100 10.50 4.12 -17.33
N GLY A 101 9.37 4.25 -18.03
CA GLY A 101 8.92 3.33 -19.08
C GLY A 101 8.09 2.16 -18.57
N GLU A 102 7.80 1.19 -19.46
CA GLU A 102 6.94 0.03 -19.14
C GLU A 102 7.58 -0.97 -18.16
N VAL A 103 8.91 -0.98 -18.11
CA VAL A 103 9.70 -1.81 -17.20
C VAL A 103 10.40 -0.87 -16.23
N VAL A 104 10.24 -1.11 -14.93
CA VAL A 104 10.82 -0.29 -13.87
C VAL A 104 11.84 -1.12 -13.10
N ARG A 105 13.00 -0.53 -12.81
CA ARG A 105 13.94 -1.12 -11.85
C ARG A 105 13.41 -0.85 -10.45
N VAL A 106 13.10 -1.91 -9.71
CA VAL A 106 12.56 -1.88 -8.36
C VAL A 106 13.59 -2.47 -7.40
N GLU A 107 13.95 -1.71 -6.38
CA GLU A 107 14.86 -2.11 -5.31
C GLU A 107 14.10 -2.19 -3.99
N ILE A 108 14.21 -3.36 -3.36
CA ILE A 108 13.35 -3.79 -2.25
C ILE A 108 14.26 -4.08 -1.05
N GLY A 109 13.96 -3.48 0.10
CA GLY A 109 14.68 -3.75 1.36
C GLY A 109 15.92 -2.89 1.59
N SER A 110 15.98 -1.67 1.04
CA SER A 110 17.09 -0.74 1.28
C SER A 110 17.00 -0.12 2.69
N LEU A 111 17.82 -0.65 3.61
CA LEU A 111 18.45 -0.12 4.85
C LEU A 111 17.71 0.84 5.83
N LEU A 112 16.45 1.22 5.60
CA LEU A 112 15.75 2.22 6.42
C LEU A 112 14.43 1.74 7.02
N SER A 113 14.07 0.46 6.85
CA SER A 113 12.94 -0.14 7.57
C SER A 113 13.38 -0.69 8.93
N GLY A 114 12.68 -0.29 9.98
CA GLY A 114 12.92 -0.71 11.36
C GLY A 114 12.77 -2.21 11.63
N ALA A 115 12.35 -3.00 10.63
CA ALA A 115 12.21 -4.46 10.73
C ALA A 115 13.25 -5.27 9.93
N SER A 116 13.95 -4.68 8.96
CA SER A 116 14.84 -5.43 8.05
C SER A 116 16.12 -4.65 7.69
N ALA A 117 16.90 -4.29 8.71
CA ALA A 117 18.19 -3.62 8.54
C ALA A 117 19.36 -4.57 8.16
N SER A 118 19.11 -5.86 7.92
CA SER A 118 20.16 -6.89 7.82
C SER A 118 20.14 -7.72 6.53
N ARG A 119 19.48 -7.27 5.47
CA ARG A 119 19.35 -8.05 4.23
C ARG A 119 19.89 -7.29 3.03
N GLU A 120 20.56 -8.01 2.15
CA GLU A 120 20.96 -7.49 0.85
C GLU A 120 19.72 -7.03 0.07
N PRO A 121 19.74 -5.82 -0.51
CA PRO A 121 18.61 -5.30 -1.26
C PRO A 121 18.31 -6.19 -2.46
N VAL A 122 17.03 -6.48 -2.67
CA VAL A 122 16.56 -7.28 -3.80
C VAL A 122 16.23 -6.33 -4.94
N VAL A 123 16.97 -6.45 -6.05
CA VAL A 123 16.74 -5.63 -7.25
C VAL A 123 16.05 -6.48 -8.33
N ARG A 124 14.99 -5.96 -8.93
CA ARG A 124 14.23 -6.60 -10.02
C ARG A 124 13.86 -5.58 -11.10
N ALA A 125 13.76 -6.03 -12.33
CA ALA A 125 13.14 -5.28 -13.41
C ALA A 125 11.71 -5.79 -13.57
N LEU A 126 10.72 -4.98 -13.23
CA LEU A 126 9.31 -5.36 -13.16
C LEU A 126 8.50 -4.60 -14.20
N LYS A 127 7.62 -5.32 -14.91
CA LYS A 127 6.65 -4.68 -15.80
C LYS A 127 5.51 -4.07 -14.99
N ILE A 128 5.06 -2.90 -15.42
CA ILE A 128 3.78 -2.34 -14.99
C ILE A 128 2.68 -2.95 -15.85
N VAL A 129 1.69 -3.56 -15.22
CA VAL A 129 0.57 -4.22 -15.88
C VAL A 129 -0.77 -3.81 -15.25
N GLN A 130 -1.86 -4.02 -15.97
CA GLN A 130 -3.20 -3.61 -15.54
C GLN A 130 -3.93 -4.70 -14.74
N SER A 131 -3.44 -5.95 -14.81
CA SER A 131 -4.10 -7.09 -14.17
C SER A 131 -3.11 -8.20 -13.84
N TYR A 132 -3.47 -9.03 -12.86
CA TYR A 132 -2.59 -10.08 -12.34
C TYR A 132 -2.20 -11.14 -13.39
N ASP A 133 -3.08 -11.45 -14.35
CA ASP A 133 -2.82 -12.41 -15.43
C ASP A 133 -1.75 -11.93 -16.43
N GLN A 134 -1.53 -10.61 -16.51
CA GLN A 134 -0.52 -10.01 -17.38
C GLN A 134 0.89 -10.04 -16.78
N ILE A 135 1.04 -10.38 -15.49
CA ILE A 135 2.35 -10.60 -14.85
C ILE A 135 3.10 -11.71 -15.58
N GLY A 136 2.38 -12.73 -16.06
CA GLY A 136 2.93 -13.90 -16.75
C GLY A 136 3.56 -14.90 -15.79
N SER A 137 4.66 -14.53 -15.12
CA SER A 137 5.33 -15.37 -14.13
C SER A 137 6.21 -14.55 -13.20
N GLY A 138 6.26 -14.91 -11.92
CA GLY A 138 7.10 -14.23 -10.93
C GLY A 138 6.48 -12.92 -10.46
N LEU A 139 7.31 -11.87 -10.31
CA LEU A 139 6.91 -10.57 -9.78
C LEU A 139 6.46 -9.60 -10.88
N GLY A 140 5.51 -8.73 -10.54
CA GLY A 140 5.08 -7.61 -11.37
C GLY A 140 4.54 -6.44 -10.56
N LEU A 141 4.45 -5.27 -11.19
CA LEU A 141 3.74 -4.11 -10.64
C LEU A 141 2.35 -4.07 -11.27
N VAL A 142 1.31 -4.21 -10.46
CA VAL A 142 -0.09 -4.15 -10.92
C VAL A 142 -0.70 -2.83 -10.46
N VAL A 143 -1.42 -2.16 -11.35
CA VAL A 143 -2.28 -1.03 -10.95
C VAL A 143 -3.50 -1.60 -10.22
N ASP A 144 -3.62 -1.32 -8.93
CA ASP A 144 -4.67 -1.89 -8.09
C ASP A 144 -6.00 -1.12 -8.18
N SER A 145 -7.02 -1.60 -7.45
CA SER A 145 -8.35 -0.99 -7.44
C SER A 145 -8.40 0.43 -6.86
N TYR A 146 -7.37 0.85 -6.13
CA TYR A 146 -7.23 2.20 -5.59
C TYR A 146 -6.45 3.14 -6.54
N GLY A 147 -5.99 2.62 -7.70
CA GLY A 147 -5.21 3.37 -8.67
C GLY A 147 -3.73 3.47 -8.32
N MET A 148 -3.26 2.68 -7.35
CA MET A 148 -1.86 2.69 -6.89
C MET A 148 -1.12 1.49 -7.47
N LEU A 149 0.21 1.58 -7.56
CA LEU A 149 1.05 0.44 -7.91
C LEU A 149 1.12 -0.54 -6.74
N SER A 150 1.01 -1.82 -7.04
CA SER A 150 1.13 -2.90 -6.07
C SER A 150 2.14 -3.95 -6.55
N LEU A 151 3.07 -4.32 -5.66
CA LEU A 151 3.97 -5.45 -5.88
C LEU A 151 3.21 -6.75 -5.70
N CYS A 152 3.16 -7.54 -6.79
CA CYS A 152 2.37 -8.75 -6.87
C CYS A 152 3.22 -9.92 -7.39
N VAL A 153 2.90 -11.14 -6.98
CA VAL A 153 3.47 -12.37 -7.52
C VAL A 153 2.37 -13.16 -8.22
N ASP A 154 2.63 -13.72 -9.41
CA ASP A 154 1.67 -14.63 -10.05
C ASP A 154 1.35 -15.81 -9.13
N ARG A 155 0.07 -15.90 -8.71
CA ARG A 155 -0.46 -16.94 -7.82
C ARG A 155 0.32 -17.10 -6.50
N GLY A 156 0.91 -16.03 -5.98
CA GLY A 156 1.72 -16.05 -4.76
C GLY A 156 1.50 -14.84 -3.86
N SER A 157 2.29 -14.77 -2.79
CA SER A 157 2.33 -13.64 -1.86
C SER A 157 3.67 -12.92 -2.03
N ALA A 158 3.63 -11.68 -2.54
CA ALA A 158 4.81 -10.85 -2.67
C ALA A 158 5.42 -10.54 -1.30
N ALA A 159 4.58 -10.27 -0.29
CA ALA A 159 5.00 -10.07 1.08
C ALA A 159 5.84 -11.24 1.62
N ASN A 160 5.40 -12.49 1.38
CA ASN A 160 6.12 -13.68 1.84
C ASN A 160 7.36 -13.96 0.98
N GLU A 161 7.30 -13.81 -0.34
CA GLU A 161 8.44 -14.07 -1.21
C GLU A 161 9.59 -13.08 -0.96
N LEU A 162 9.24 -11.80 -0.80
CA LEU A 162 10.19 -10.70 -0.60
C LEU A 162 10.50 -10.46 0.89
N GLN A 163 9.71 -11.04 1.80
CA GLN A 163 9.77 -10.79 3.25
C GLN A 163 9.63 -9.29 3.57
N ILE A 164 8.62 -8.66 2.96
CA ILE A 164 8.30 -7.24 3.16
C ILE A 164 6.90 -7.05 3.76
N GLY A 165 6.72 -5.95 4.48
CA GLY A 165 5.49 -5.55 5.14
C GLY A 165 5.26 -4.04 5.07
N GLN A 166 4.22 -3.58 5.76
CA GLN A 166 3.87 -2.17 5.84
C GLN A 166 5.04 -1.34 6.39
N GLY A 167 5.33 -0.21 5.72
CA GLY A 167 6.43 0.70 6.06
C GLY A 167 7.78 0.33 5.44
N ASP A 168 7.90 -0.79 4.75
CA ASP A 168 9.14 -1.13 4.04
C ASP A 168 9.34 -0.22 2.82
N LEU A 169 10.56 0.30 2.68
CA LEU A 169 10.92 1.16 1.56
C LEU A 169 11.12 0.39 0.27
N ILE A 170 10.63 1.00 -0.82
CA ILE A 170 10.74 0.51 -2.19
C ILE A 170 11.26 1.66 -3.04
N VAL A 171 12.36 1.45 -3.75
CA VAL A 171 12.95 2.46 -4.65
C VAL A 171 12.70 2.06 -6.10
N LEU A 172 12.09 2.96 -6.86
CA LEU A 172 11.75 2.79 -8.27
C LEU A 172 12.62 3.70 -9.13
N SER A 173 13.10 3.20 -10.26
CA SER A 173 13.98 3.96 -11.16
C SER A 173 13.87 3.44 -12.59
N ALA A 174 14.30 4.26 -13.55
CA ALA A 174 14.45 3.81 -14.93
C ALA A 174 15.41 2.61 -15.01
N PRO A 175 15.17 1.63 -15.91
CA PRO A 175 16.13 0.57 -16.20
C PRO A 175 17.49 1.17 -16.58
N THR A 176 18.56 0.61 -16.04
CA THR A 176 19.91 0.99 -16.46
C THR A 176 20.20 0.37 -17.83
N ASP A 177 20.31 1.20 -18.88
CA ASP A 177 20.88 0.79 -20.15
C ASP A 177 22.41 0.62 -20.01
N SER A 178 22.85 -0.49 -19.43
CA SER A 178 24.19 -1.10 -19.61
C SER A 178 24.33 -2.38 -18.80
N PRO A 179 24.88 -3.47 -19.35
CA PRO A 179 25.29 -4.63 -18.57
C PRO A 179 26.50 -4.22 -17.74
N SER A 180 26.32 -4.01 -16.43
CA SER A 180 27.44 -4.06 -15.50
C SER A 180 28.00 -5.49 -15.53
N GLN A 181 29.13 -5.65 -16.21
CA GLN A 181 30.04 -6.78 -15.98
C GLN A 181 30.55 -6.65 -14.54
N ASP A 182 29.83 -7.25 -13.59
CA ASP A 182 30.39 -7.93 -12.41
C ASP A 182 29.27 -8.38 -11.46
N SER A 183 28.76 -9.59 -11.68
CA SER A 183 28.63 -10.66 -10.68
C SER A 183 27.66 -11.78 -11.15
N ALA A 184 28.28 -12.88 -11.59
CA ALA A 184 27.77 -14.25 -11.72
C ALA A 184 26.35 -14.48 -12.27
N SER A 185 26.23 -14.56 -13.60
CA SER A 185 25.20 -15.38 -14.24
C SER A 185 25.39 -16.85 -13.85
N VAL A 186 24.53 -17.40 -12.98
CA VAL A 186 24.45 -18.84 -12.75
C VAL A 186 23.74 -19.46 -13.97
N THR A 187 24.53 -19.95 -14.93
CA THR A 187 24.01 -20.77 -16.02
C THR A 187 24.01 -22.22 -15.56
N THR A 188 22.84 -22.76 -15.18
CA THR A 188 22.71 -24.21 -14.96
C THR A 188 22.58 -24.90 -16.31
N SER A 189 23.65 -25.54 -16.77
CA SER A 189 23.63 -26.39 -17.96
C SER A 189 22.80 -27.66 -17.70
N VAL A 190 21.70 -27.84 -18.43
CA VAL A 190 20.92 -29.09 -18.44
C VAL A 190 21.55 -30.07 -19.43
N LYS A 191 22.00 -31.23 -18.95
CA LYS A 191 22.38 -32.37 -19.81
C LYS A 191 21.12 -33.14 -20.20
N ILE A 192 20.71 -33.02 -21.46
CA ILE A 192 19.69 -33.90 -22.03
C ILE A 192 20.39 -35.19 -22.48
N SER A 193 19.98 -36.33 -21.92
CA SER A 193 20.45 -37.64 -22.37
C SER A 193 19.74 -38.04 -23.67
N PRO A 194 20.41 -38.70 -24.62
CA PRO A 194 19.78 -39.09 -25.88
C PRO A 194 18.75 -40.20 -25.63
N THR A 195 17.57 -40.02 -26.21
CA THR A 195 16.50 -41.03 -26.26
C THR A 195 16.96 -42.19 -27.16
N ARG A 196 16.78 -43.41 -26.67
CA ARG A 196 17.12 -44.67 -27.35
C ARG A 196 16.06 -45.04 -28.38
#